data_AF-A0A5C3Q3M7-F1
#
_entry.id   AF-A0A5C3Q3M7-F1
#
_cell.length_a   1.000
_cell.length_b   1.000
_cell.length_c   1.000
_cell.angle_alpha   90.00
_cell.angle_beta   90.00
_cell.angle_gamma   90.00
#
_symmetry.space_group_name_H-M   'P 1'
#
loop_
_entity.id
_entity.type
_entity.pdbx_description
1 polymer ?
#
loop_
_entity_poly.entity_id
_entity_poly.type
_entity_poly.pdbx_seq_one_letter_code
_entity_poly.pdbx_strand_id
1 'polypeptide(L)'
;MSPQSSSRALYDVMYACDGYDFTPPCWTIPVPTWNNWYVLPAVMNKVISSMQVLESDVKCLIYASTNCRGNTGGIDGTMGPIGKITPLFNNNVSSVACFPM
;
A
#
# COMPACT_ATOMS: atom_id res chain seq x y z
N MET A 1 7.97 -24.54 -23.40
CA MET A 1 6.82 -23.63 -23.21
C MET A 1 7.36 -22.42 -22.49
N SER A 2 7.47 -21.30 -23.20
CA SER A 2 7.96 -20.02 -22.64
C SER A 2 7.00 -19.56 -21.55
N PRO A 3 7.47 -19.03 -20.41
CA PRO A 3 6.59 -18.42 -19.44
C PRO A 3 5.94 -17.21 -20.13
N GLN A 4 4.60 -17.22 -20.18
CA GLN A 4 3.84 -16.06 -20.61
C GLN A 4 4.22 -14.92 -19.67
N SER A 5 4.92 -13.94 -20.23
CA SER A 5 5.03 -12.59 -19.69
C SER A 5 3.61 -12.03 -19.65
N SER A 6 2.88 -12.40 -18.60
CA SER A 6 1.64 -11.73 -18.28
C SER A 6 2.06 -10.34 -17.85
N SER A 7 1.67 -9.36 -18.64
CA SER A 7 1.70 -7.93 -18.36
C SER A 7 0.85 -7.64 -17.13
N ARG A 8 1.22 -8.18 -15.95
CA ARG A 8 0.73 -7.71 -14.67
C ARG A 8 1.13 -6.25 -14.63
N ALA A 9 0.15 -5.43 -14.94
CA ALA A 9 0.29 -4.01 -14.94
C ALA A 9 0.87 -3.65 -13.56
N LEU A 10 1.95 -2.85 -13.56
CA LEU A 10 2.81 -2.44 -12.42
C LEU A 10 2.06 -1.65 -11.33
N TYR A 11 0.82 -2.02 -11.04
CA TYR A 11 -0.12 -1.26 -10.25
C TYR A 11 -0.52 -2.03 -8.98
N ASP A 12 -0.74 -3.35 -9.02
CA ASP A 12 -1.22 -4.11 -7.84
C ASP A 12 -0.11 -4.42 -6.82
N VAL A 13 0.52 -3.39 -6.26
CA VAL A 13 1.71 -3.51 -5.41
C VAL A 13 1.41 -3.62 -3.92
N MET A 14 0.18 -3.28 -3.52
CA MET A 14 -0.20 -3.26 -2.11
C MET A 14 -1.59 -3.84 -1.90
N TYR A 15 -1.73 -4.63 -0.83
CA TYR A 15 -3.00 -5.12 -0.31
C TYR A 15 -3.24 -4.51 1.07
N ALA A 16 -4.46 -4.04 1.34
CA ALA A 16 -4.80 -3.38 2.60
C ALA A 16 -6.22 -3.69 3.04
N CYS A 17 -6.46 -3.70 4.35
CA CYS A 17 -7.77 -3.91 4.93
C CYS A 17 -8.09 -2.89 6.03
N ASP A 18 -9.39 -2.66 6.23
CA ASP A 18 -9.92 -1.80 7.30
C ASP A 18 -9.59 -2.37 8.68
N GLY A 19 -9.79 -3.68 8.87
CA GLY A 19 -9.54 -4.32 10.15
C GLY A 19 -8.10 -4.78 10.37
N TYR A 20 -7.79 -5.11 11.62
CA TYR A 20 -6.55 -5.79 11.99
C TYR A 20 -6.50 -7.20 11.40
N ASP A 21 -5.28 -7.71 11.24
CA ASP A 21 -4.97 -9.06 10.78
C ASP A 21 -5.72 -9.41 9.48
N PHE A 22 -5.83 -8.42 8.58
CA PHE A 22 -6.50 -8.54 7.28
C PHE A 22 -7.99 -8.87 7.38
N THR A 23 -8.65 -8.39 8.43
CA THR A 23 -10.12 -8.49 8.56
C THR A 23 -10.80 -7.55 7.55
N PRO A 24 -11.76 -8.04 6.74
CA PRO A 24 -12.44 -7.24 5.71
C PRO A 24 -13.19 -6.00 6.25
N PRO A 25 -13.48 -5.00 5.40
CA PRO A 25 -13.23 -4.97 3.95
C PRO A 25 -11.74 -4.81 3.58
N CYS A 26 -11.38 -5.35 2.41
CA CYS A 26 -10.01 -5.35 1.89
C CYS A 26 -9.97 -4.93 0.43
N TRP A 27 -8.81 -4.39 0.02
CA TRP A 27 -8.60 -3.83 -1.30
C TRP A 27 -7.18 -4.09 -1.80
N THR A 28 -7.06 -4.28 -3.10
CA THR A 28 -5.80 -4.13 -3.82
C THR A 28 -5.66 -2.67 -4.23
N ILE A 29 -4.52 -2.07 -3.92
CA ILE A 29 -4.24 -0.66 -4.19
C ILE A 29 -3.34 -0.58 -5.42
N PRO A 30 -3.83 0.01 -6.53
CA PRO A 30 -3.11 0.11 -7.78
C PRO A 30 -2.09 1.27 -7.76
N VAL A 31 -1.00 1.17 -6.97
CA VAL A 31 0.02 2.22 -6.89
C VAL A 31 1.07 2.02 -8.00
N PRO A 32 1.22 2.95 -8.96
CA PRO A 32 2.30 2.87 -9.94
C PRO A 32 3.65 2.99 -9.25
N THR A 33 4.62 2.14 -9.59
CA THR A 33 5.96 2.18 -8.98
C THR A 33 6.84 3.35 -9.48
N TRP A 34 6.39 4.15 -10.45
CA TRP A 34 7.21 5.21 -11.05
C TRP A 34 6.69 6.59 -10.68
N ASN A 35 7.28 7.15 -9.62
CA ASN A 35 7.19 8.55 -9.17
C ASN A 35 5.78 9.18 -9.14
N ASN A 36 4.77 8.34 -8.92
CA ASN A 36 3.38 8.77 -8.80
C ASN A 36 2.88 8.35 -7.42
N TRP A 37 2.29 9.30 -6.72
CA TRP A 37 1.50 8.99 -5.55
C TRP A 37 0.08 8.58 -5.95
N TYR A 38 -0.49 7.72 -5.14
CA TYR A 38 -1.87 7.31 -5.21
C TYR A 38 -2.62 7.90 -4.03
N VAL A 39 -3.61 8.75 -4.33
CA VAL A 39 -4.54 9.27 -3.32
C VAL A 39 -5.60 8.21 -3.07
N LEU A 40 -5.78 7.82 -1.81
CA LEU A 40 -6.78 6.80 -1.49
C LEU A 40 -8.19 7.32 -1.78
N PRO A 41 -9.05 6.53 -2.46
CA PRO A 41 -10.44 6.90 -2.66
C PRO A 41 -11.17 6.96 -1.32
N ALA A 42 -12.32 7.65 -1.30
CA ALA A 42 -13.09 7.90 -0.08
C ALA A 42 -13.42 6.63 0.73
N VAL A 43 -13.60 5.48 0.06
CA VAL A 43 -13.92 4.20 0.71
C VAL A 43 -12.73 3.54 1.43
N MET A 44 -11.49 3.96 1.15
CA MET A 44 -10.26 3.45 1.77
C MET A 44 -9.54 4.51 2.63
N ASN A 45 -9.87 5.79 2.42
CA ASN A 45 -9.24 6.90 3.10
C ASN A 45 -9.55 6.86 4.61
N LYS A 46 -8.52 6.94 5.45
CA LYS A 46 -8.64 6.98 6.93
C LYS A 46 -9.26 5.74 7.57
N VAL A 47 -9.21 4.58 6.91
CA VAL A 47 -9.76 3.33 7.49
C VAL A 47 -8.78 2.16 7.53
N ILE A 48 -7.64 2.24 6.84
CA ILE A 48 -6.71 1.10 6.79
C ILE A 48 -6.07 0.83 8.17
N SER A 49 -6.08 -0.44 8.60
CA SER A 49 -5.42 -0.92 9.82
C SER A 49 -4.42 -2.06 9.61
N SER A 50 -4.49 -2.76 8.47
CA SER A 50 -3.52 -3.80 8.09
C SER A 50 -3.14 -3.69 6.62
N MET A 51 -1.90 -4.07 6.28
CA MET A 51 -1.40 -3.96 4.90
C MET A 51 -0.21 -4.86 4.61
N GLN A 52 0.02 -5.09 3.32
CA GLN A 52 1.15 -5.85 2.80
C GLN A 52 1.59 -5.25 1.47
N VAL A 53 2.90 -5.13 1.26
CA VAL A 53 3.48 -4.91 -0.07
C VAL A 53 3.67 -6.27 -0.72
N LEU A 54 3.12 -6.44 -1.92
CA LEU A 54 3.02 -7.75 -2.59
C LEU A 54 4.28 -8.13 -3.37
N GLU A 55 5.08 -7.13 -3.78
CA GLU A 55 6.28 -7.30 -4.60
C GLU A 55 7.54 -7.07 -3.77
N SER A 56 8.46 -8.04 -3.76
CA SER A 56 9.63 -8.07 -2.87
C SER A 56 10.66 -6.97 -3.14
N ASP A 57 10.72 -6.47 -4.38
CA ASP A 57 11.62 -5.43 -4.86
C ASP A 57 10.99 -4.04 -4.85
N VAL A 58 9.89 -3.86 -4.12
CA VAL A 58 9.18 -2.57 -4.01
C VAL A 58 9.20 -2.08 -2.56
N LYS A 59 9.43 -0.78 -2.41
CA LYS A 59 9.21 -0.04 -1.17
C LYS A 59 8.11 0.98 -1.37
N CYS A 60 7.23 1.05 -0.38
CA CYS A 60 6.11 1.98 -0.34
C CYS A 60 6.22 2.90 0.88
N LEU A 61 5.84 4.15 0.68
CA LEU A 61 5.64 5.15 1.71
C LEU A 61 4.15 5.40 1.87
N ILE A 62 3.65 5.33 3.09
CA ILE A 62 2.28 5.68 3.46
C ILE A 62 2.25 7.05 4.13
N TYR A 63 1.21 7.83 3.85
CA TYR A 63 1.07 9.21 4.30
C TYR A 63 -0.27 9.43 4.96
N ALA A 64 -0.29 10.26 6.00
CA ALA A 64 -1.54 10.70 6.64
C ALA A 64 -2.25 11.83 5.87
N SER A 65 -1.62 12.43 4.88
CA SER A 65 -2.20 13.47 4.03
C SER A 65 -2.62 12.88 2.67
N THR A 66 -3.47 13.58 1.93
CA THR A 66 -3.90 13.18 0.58
C THR A 66 -2.92 13.57 -0.53
N ASN A 67 -1.88 14.35 -0.22
CA ASN A 67 -0.95 14.90 -1.22
C ASN A 67 0.49 14.41 -1.05
N CYS A 68 0.69 13.26 -0.38
CA CYS A 68 2.01 12.69 -0.08
C CYS A 68 2.98 13.68 0.59
N ARG A 69 2.49 14.43 1.58
CA ARG A 69 3.31 15.32 2.41
C ARG A 69 3.17 15.04 3.90
N GLY A 70 4.14 15.49 4.69
CA GLY A 70 4.12 15.39 6.15
C GLY A 70 4.61 14.03 6.64
N ASN A 71 3.99 13.51 7.71
CA ASN A 71 4.41 12.27 8.36
C ASN A 71 4.29 11.07 7.41
N THR A 72 5.38 10.29 7.31
CA THR A 72 5.49 9.12 6.44
C THR A 72 5.87 7.85 7.19
N GLY A 73 5.29 6.71 6.83
CA GLY A 73 5.72 5.38 7.26
C GLY A 73 6.26 4.60 6.07
N GLY A 74 7.37 3.88 6.24
CA GLY A 74 7.95 3.04 5.18
C GLY A 74 7.59 1.58 5.39
N ILE A 75 7.19 0.91 4.31
CA ILE A 75 6.89 -0.53 4.27
C ILE A 75 7.44 -1.08 2.96
N ASP A 76 8.11 -2.23 2.99
CA ASP A 76 8.63 -2.88 1.78
C ASP A 76 8.17 -4.34 1.69
N GLY A 77 8.34 -4.94 0.51
CA GLY A 77 7.91 -6.31 0.24
C GLY A 77 8.65 -7.39 1.03
N THR A 78 9.77 -7.05 1.69
CA THR A 78 10.53 -8.01 2.52
C THR A 78 9.97 -8.12 3.93
N MET A 79 9.21 -7.11 4.39
CA MET A 79 8.60 -7.08 5.73
C MET A 79 7.46 -8.10 5.92
N GLY A 80 6.89 -8.62 4.81
CA GLY A 80 5.72 -9.48 4.85
C GLY A 80 4.44 -8.76 5.29
N PRO A 81 3.39 -9.50 5.69
CA PRO A 81 2.11 -8.93 6.09
C PRO A 81 2.19 -8.19 7.44
N ILE A 82 1.69 -6.96 7.50
CA ILE A 82 1.56 -6.17 8.72
C ILE A 82 0.11 -6.22 9.19
N GLY A 83 -0.18 -7.11 10.13
CA GLY A 83 -1.52 -7.28 10.70
C GLY A 83 -2.02 -6.10 11.54
N LYS A 84 -1.11 -5.25 12.03
CA LYS A 84 -1.45 -4.04 12.78
C LYS A 84 -0.45 -2.92 12.49
N ILE A 85 -0.86 -1.94 11.69
CA ILE A 85 -0.02 -0.79 11.41
C ILE A 85 0.15 0.08 12.67
N THR A 86 1.20 0.89 12.69
CA THR A 86 1.53 1.68 13.88
C THR A 86 0.42 2.67 14.23
N PRO A 87 0.27 3.06 15.52
CA PRO A 87 -0.79 3.97 15.95
C PRO A 87 -0.84 5.31 15.19
N LEU A 88 0.29 5.76 14.65
CA LEU A 88 0.36 6.99 13.85
C LEU A 88 -0.42 6.89 12.53
N PHE A 89 -0.46 5.70 11.92
CA PHE A 89 -1.05 5.47 10.61
C PHE A 89 -2.38 4.68 10.65
N ASN A 90 -2.67 4.01 11.76
CA ASN A 90 -3.93 3.28 11.94
C ASN A 90 -5.14 4.19 11.73
N ASN A 91 -6.04 3.82 10.81
CA ASN A 91 -7.19 4.66 10.42
C ASN A 91 -6.79 6.09 10.01
N ASN A 92 -5.59 6.27 9.50
CA ASN A 92 -5.03 7.59 9.24
C ASN A 92 -4.34 7.71 7.88
N VAL A 93 -4.15 6.61 7.14
CA VAL A 93 -3.56 6.65 5.79
C VAL A 93 -4.51 7.31 4.79
N SER A 94 -3.96 8.18 3.94
CA SER A 94 -4.70 8.94 2.92
C SER A 94 -4.03 8.95 1.55
N SER A 95 -2.73 8.67 1.47
CA SER A 95 -2.05 8.47 0.20
C SER A 95 -0.84 7.55 0.36
N VAL A 96 -0.42 6.96 -0.76
CA VAL A 96 0.68 5.99 -0.84
C VAL A 96 1.56 6.32 -2.04
N ALA A 97 2.87 6.16 -1.92
CA ALA A 97 3.81 6.24 -3.04
C ALA A 97 4.74 5.04 -3.00
N CYS A 98 4.92 4.34 -4.11
CA CYS A 98 5.77 3.15 -4.18
C CYS A 98 6.88 3.35 -5.22
N PHE A 99 8.02 2.71 -5.00
CA PHE A 99 9.19 2.78 -5.86
C PHE A 99 9.95 1.45 -5.87
N PRO A 100 10.59 1.08 -7.00
CA PRO A 100 11.51 -0.04 -7.05
C PRO A 100 12.70 0.19 -6.11
N MET A 101 13.23 -0.90 -5.57
CA MET A 101 14.44 -0.94 -4.74
C MET A 101 15.66 -1.39 -5.54
#